data_AF-A0AAD7AS81-F1
#
_entry.id   AF-A0AAD7AS81-F1
#
_cell.length_a   1.000
_cell.length_b   1.000
_cell.length_c   1.000
_cell.angle_alpha   90.00
_cell.angle_beta   90.00
_cell.angle_gamma   90.00
#
_symmetry.space_group_name_H-M   'P 1'
#
loop_
_entity.id
_entity.type
_entity.pdbx_description
1 polymer ?
#
loop_
_entity_poly.entity_id
_entity_poly.type
_entity_poly.pdbx_seq_one_letter_code
_entity_poly.pdbx_strand_id
1 'polypeptide(L)'
;MPPSDWEERCAARKRVQMESIPREWIIEPPPKDQLNVMDVPRQCGLLDSLEMEITETVDVEIILEKLRRAEWSSVQVTTAFYKRAVIAQQLTNCLTEIFVERALQRARELDEHLSRTGTPVGALHGLPISLKDQFTMKGLETIMGYAKWIGSYADSDCVLVEILYECGAVPFVRTNVPQTLMWGETMNHVFGRTLNPYNLAFTPGGSSGGEGALVAMKGSPLGVGTDIGGSLRIPSSFCGLYTLRPCYGRLPYSGAMNALEGQESISSVLGPMANSLSGVKIFTKAVLDAQPWLKDPLVLRKGWDESEYRLVNHGGGGQLCFAIMWDNGVVKPHPPLHRAMLLTKQALEAAGHKVIDWESHRHLEIYKNAETIFAADGGHDYRQQCEGFEPLIQTMSPSTDKHENALDEPLAKGLVGEPYHRTAHELWQLHTEKRELRKSHLDHWRATVGRTGTGRPVDAIIAPAVAYTAVPHGLNTDSFYTTLCNALDYACSVFPVTVVDPEVDDPHPPHRFYNHEDEHIYKLYNSDLFPGCPVALQLIGGTQEEEAVIGMTEVVVDALGKLNTNSPP
;
A
#
# COMPACT_ATOMS: atom_id res chain seq x y z
N MET A 1 16.74 -32.17 -16.56
CA MET A 1 16.18 -31.12 -17.43
C MET A 1 17.34 -30.35 -18.03
N PRO A 2 17.29 -29.89 -19.29
CA PRO A 2 18.25 -28.86 -19.72
C PRO A 2 18.15 -27.69 -18.73
N PRO A 3 19.25 -26.98 -18.43
CA PRO A 3 19.20 -25.80 -17.58
C PRO A 3 18.09 -24.88 -18.09
N SER A 4 17.21 -24.45 -17.20
CA SER A 4 16.17 -23.49 -17.55
C SER A 4 16.86 -22.23 -18.07
N ASP A 5 16.52 -21.84 -19.29
CA ASP A 5 16.92 -20.57 -19.85
C ASP A 5 16.02 -19.45 -19.29
N TRP A 6 15.95 -19.38 -17.96
CA TRP A 6 15.05 -18.47 -17.25
C TRP A 6 15.46 -17.02 -17.45
N GLU A 7 16.76 -16.75 -17.58
CA GLU A 7 17.29 -15.41 -17.88
C GLU A 7 16.82 -14.94 -19.26
N GLU A 8 16.87 -15.78 -20.30
CA GLU A 8 16.35 -15.42 -21.61
C GLU A 8 14.82 -15.26 -21.59
N ARG A 9 14.09 -16.10 -20.85
CA ARG A 9 12.63 -15.93 -20.66
C ARG A 9 12.28 -14.60 -19.98
N CYS A 10 12.97 -14.25 -18.90
CA CYS A 10 12.83 -12.97 -18.22
C CYS A 10 13.16 -11.81 -19.17
N ALA A 11 14.30 -11.88 -19.87
CA ALA A 11 14.71 -10.86 -20.82
C ALA A 11 13.70 -10.71 -21.98
N ALA A 12 13.17 -11.83 -22.50
CA ALA A 12 12.13 -11.82 -23.52
C ALA A 12 10.84 -11.17 -23.03
N ARG A 13 10.37 -11.54 -21.83
CA ARG A 13 9.16 -10.92 -21.26
C ARG A 13 9.38 -9.44 -20.98
N LYS A 14 10.56 -9.04 -20.49
CA LYS A 14 10.92 -7.63 -20.29
C LYS A 14 10.91 -6.84 -21.59
N ARG A 15 11.40 -7.42 -22.70
CA ARG A 15 11.30 -6.80 -24.03
C ARG A 15 9.84 -6.60 -24.45
N VAL A 16 8.99 -7.62 -24.31
CA VAL A 16 7.55 -7.52 -24.62
C VAL A 16 6.87 -6.41 -23.81
N GLN A 17 7.22 -6.26 -22.53
CA GLN A 17 6.71 -5.14 -21.72
C GLN A 17 7.09 -3.78 -22.33
N MET A 18 8.35 -3.58 -22.68
CA MET A 18 8.80 -2.31 -23.26
C MET A 18 8.20 -2.05 -24.64
N GLU A 19 8.06 -3.09 -25.47
CA GLU A 19 7.42 -3.03 -26.79
C GLU A 19 5.92 -2.74 -26.72
N SER A 20 5.29 -2.97 -25.56
CA SER A 20 3.87 -2.65 -25.33
C SER A 20 3.62 -1.15 -25.11
N ILE A 21 4.68 -0.35 -24.92
CA ILE A 21 4.59 1.11 -24.87
C ILE A 21 4.55 1.65 -26.31
N PRO A 22 3.53 2.42 -26.72
CA PRO A 22 3.50 3.07 -28.03
C PRO A 22 4.75 3.93 -28.25
N ARG A 23 5.32 3.88 -29.46
CA ARG A 23 6.60 4.54 -29.75
C ARG A 23 6.56 6.05 -29.56
N GLU A 24 5.41 6.64 -29.86
CA GLU A 24 5.11 8.06 -29.67
C GLU A 24 4.99 8.47 -28.20
N TRP A 25 4.93 7.52 -27.26
CA TRP A 25 4.85 7.77 -25.81
C TRP A 25 6.18 7.53 -25.09
N ILE A 26 7.23 7.18 -25.83
CA ILE A 26 8.58 7.09 -25.30
C ILE A 26 9.11 8.50 -25.07
N ILE A 27 9.58 8.79 -23.85
CA ILE A 27 10.12 10.10 -23.46
C ILE A 27 11.65 10.11 -23.50
N GLU A 28 12.23 11.30 -23.58
CA GLU A 28 13.64 11.48 -23.31
C GLU A 28 13.90 11.24 -21.81
N PRO A 29 14.91 10.42 -21.45
CA PRO A 29 15.22 10.17 -20.05
C PRO A 29 15.75 11.46 -19.39
N PRO A 30 15.42 11.72 -18.11
CA PRO A 30 15.99 12.84 -17.39
C PRO A 30 17.51 12.67 -17.20
N PRO A 31 18.24 13.75 -16.85
CA PRO A 31 19.64 13.67 -16.45
C PRO A 31 19.89 12.59 -15.40
N LYS A 32 21.02 11.88 -15.48
CA LYS A 32 21.33 10.74 -14.60
C LYS A 32 21.47 11.10 -13.12
N ASP A 33 21.77 12.36 -12.83
CA ASP A 33 21.92 12.94 -11.50
C ASP A 33 20.58 13.45 -10.92
N GLN A 34 19.51 13.51 -11.73
CA GLN A 34 18.19 13.87 -11.26
C GLN A 34 17.54 12.68 -10.51
N LEU A 35 17.61 12.72 -9.18
CA LEU A 35 17.03 11.69 -8.32
C LEU A 35 15.52 11.86 -8.11
N ASN A 36 15.01 13.09 -8.06
CA ASN A 36 13.57 13.35 -7.96
C ASN A 36 12.98 13.58 -9.35
N VAL A 37 12.00 12.74 -9.73
CA VAL A 37 11.40 12.76 -11.07
C VAL A 37 9.91 13.14 -11.07
N MET A 38 9.40 13.66 -9.95
CA MET A 38 7.99 14.02 -9.80
C MET A 38 7.52 15.08 -10.81
N ASP A 39 8.42 15.94 -11.30
CA ASP A 39 8.11 16.99 -12.29
C ASP A 39 8.29 16.56 -13.75
N VAL A 40 8.90 15.40 -14.01
CA VAL A 40 9.14 14.93 -15.39
C VAL A 40 7.86 14.85 -16.22
N PRO A 41 6.71 14.35 -15.71
CA PRO A 41 5.47 14.34 -16.49
C PRO A 41 5.02 15.71 -17.01
N ARG A 42 5.38 16.80 -16.31
CA ARG A 42 5.05 18.19 -16.73
C ARG A 42 6.04 18.74 -17.76
N GLN A 43 7.25 18.20 -17.80
CA GLN A 43 8.38 18.74 -18.56
C GLN A 43 8.68 17.93 -19.82
N CYS A 44 8.32 16.64 -19.87
CA CYS A 44 8.71 15.73 -20.95
C CYS A 44 7.94 15.94 -22.27
N GLY A 45 6.91 16.80 -22.29
CA GLY A 45 6.18 17.19 -23.49
C GLY A 45 5.20 16.16 -24.06
N LEU A 46 4.96 15.04 -23.37
CA LEU A 46 4.06 13.97 -23.86
C LEU A 46 2.57 14.25 -23.62
N LEU A 47 2.26 14.94 -22.51
CA LEU A 47 0.89 15.23 -22.11
C LEU A 47 0.46 16.59 -22.67
N ASP A 48 -0.69 16.64 -23.32
CA ASP A 48 -1.31 17.92 -23.68
C ASP A 48 -1.97 18.62 -22.48
N SER A 49 -2.55 19.80 -22.68
CA SER A 49 -3.14 20.58 -21.59
C SER A 49 -4.33 19.89 -20.92
N LEU A 50 -5.16 19.16 -21.68
CA LEU A 50 -6.31 18.44 -21.14
C LEU A 50 -5.84 17.19 -20.39
N GLU A 51 -4.89 16.45 -20.96
CA GLU A 51 -4.30 15.28 -20.31
C GLU A 51 -3.58 15.65 -19.00
N MET A 52 -2.94 16.82 -18.97
CA MET A 52 -2.39 17.40 -17.75
C MET A 52 -3.49 17.73 -16.74
N GLU A 53 -4.55 18.43 -17.16
CA GLU A 53 -5.69 18.77 -16.29
C GLU A 53 -6.32 17.51 -15.66
N ILE A 54 -6.59 16.49 -16.47
CA ILE A 54 -7.15 15.21 -16.03
C ILE A 54 -6.24 14.56 -14.98
N THR A 55 -4.95 14.41 -15.29
CA THR A 55 -4.03 13.67 -14.41
C THR A 55 -3.53 14.46 -13.21
N GLU A 56 -3.67 15.79 -13.20
CA GLU A 56 -3.43 16.63 -12.02
C GLU A 56 -4.63 16.69 -11.07
N THR A 57 -5.82 16.29 -11.52
CA THR A 57 -7.01 16.16 -10.68
C THR A 57 -6.88 14.94 -9.78
N VAL A 58 -6.44 15.14 -8.53
CA VAL A 58 -6.18 14.04 -7.58
C VAL A 58 -7.43 13.56 -6.83
N ASP A 59 -8.48 14.36 -6.77
CA ASP A 59 -9.75 13.97 -6.14
C ASP A 59 -10.57 13.10 -7.09
N VAL A 60 -10.73 11.82 -6.72
CA VAL A 60 -11.42 10.82 -7.54
C VAL A 60 -12.91 11.14 -7.71
N GLU A 61 -13.56 11.81 -6.75
CA GLU A 61 -14.97 12.22 -6.91
C GLU A 61 -15.12 13.23 -8.04
N ILE A 62 -14.16 14.17 -8.17
CA ILE A 62 -14.18 15.18 -9.24
C ILE A 62 -14.03 14.50 -10.61
N ILE A 63 -13.10 13.55 -10.74
CA ILE A 63 -12.94 12.78 -12.00
C ILE A 63 -14.24 12.05 -12.35
N LEU A 64 -14.85 11.37 -11.38
CA LEU A 64 -16.10 10.63 -11.59
C LEU A 64 -17.28 11.54 -11.90
N GLU A 65 -17.36 12.75 -11.32
CA GLU A 65 -18.36 13.74 -11.68
C GLU A 65 -18.21 14.18 -13.15
N LYS A 66 -16.98 14.49 -13.58
CA LYS A 66 -16.66 14.89 -14.96
C LYS A 66 -17.02 13.79 -15.97
N LEU A 67 -16.70 12.54 -15.65
CA LEU A 67 -17.06 11.36 -16.45
C LEU A 67 -18.58 11.18 -16.52
N ARG A 68 -19.27 11.24 -15.38
CA ARG A 68 -20.74 11.07 -15.28
C ARG A 68 -21.50 12.11 -16.10
N ARG A 69 -20.98 13.33 -16.17
CA ARG A 69 -21.56 14.45 -16.93
C ARG A 69 -21.12 14.48 -18.39
N ALA A 70 -20.28 13.54 -18.81
CA ALA A 70 -19.63 13.51 -20.13
C ALA A 70 -18.88 14.82 -20.46
N GLU A 71 -18.38 15.52 -19.43
CA GLU A 71 -17.48 16.66 -19.60
C GLU A 71 -16.09 16.19 -20.04
N TRP A 72 -15.67 15.05 -19.50
CA TRP A 72 -14.59 14.23 -20.04
C TRP A 72 -15.15 12.87 -20.44
N SER A 73 -14.67 12.35 -21.56
CA SER A 73 -14.97 10.98 -21.99
C SER A 73 -14.05 9.98 -21.27
N SER A 74 -14.52 8.76 -21.07
CA SER A 74 -13.73 7.64 -20.53
C SER A 74 -12.49 7.39 -21.36
N VAL A 75 -12.56 7.52 -22.70
CA VAL A 75 -11.40 7.41 -23.60
C VAL A 75 -10.38 8.52 -23.34
N GLN A 76 -10.83 9.77 -23.16
CA GLN A 76 -9.92 10.88 -22.83
C GLN A 76 -9.22 10.65 -21.49
N VAL A 77 -10.00 10.29 -20.46
CA VAL A 77 -9.46 10.04 -19.11
C VAL A 77 -8.49 8.85 -19.12
N THR A 78 -8.89 7.73 -19.72
CA THR A 78 -8.04 6.55 -19.81
C THR A 78 -6.75 6.85 -20.56
N THR A 79 -6.82 7.57 -21.70
CA THR A 79 -5.62 7.93 -22.49
C THR A 79 -4.65 8.81 -21.70
N ALA A 80 -5.17 9.82 -20.99
CA ALA A 80 -4.36 10.73 -20.19
C ALA A 80 -3.59 9.98 -19.08
N PHE A 81 -4.30 9.15 -18.31
CA PHE A 81 -3.67 8.33 -17.27
C PHE A 81 -2.72 7.28 -17.86
N TYR A 82 -3.04 6.68 -19.00
CA TYR A 82 -2.14 5.72 -19.66
C TYR A 82 -0.80 6.35 -20.05
N LYS A 83 -0.83 7.53 -20.68
CA LYS A 83 0.38 8.28 -21.05
C LYS A 83 1.23 8.59 -19.82
N ARG A 84 0.60 9.04 -18.72
CA ARG A 84 1.32 9.30 -17.47
C ARG A 84 1.83 8.02 -16.80
N ALA A 85 1.10 6.91 -16.89
CA ALA A 85 1.56 5.61 -16.41
C ALA A 85 2.79 5.11 -17.15
N VAL A 86 2.87 5.27 -18.47
CA VAL A 86 4.06 4.87 -19.23
C VAL A 86 5.24 5.83 -19.03
N ILE A 87 5.01 7.11 -18.70
CA ILE A 87 6.06 8.00 -18.18
C ILE A 87 6.59 7.44 -16.86
N ALA A 88 5.71 7.12 -15.90
CA ALA A 88 6.11 6.54 -14.63
C ALA A 88 6.87 5.21 -14.81
N GLN A 89 6.46 4.37 -15.77
CA GLN A 89 7.15 3.12 -16.09
C GLN A 89 8.59 3.36 -16.55
N GLN A 90 8.80 4.31 -17.46
CA GLN A 90 10.12 4.63 -17.99
C GLN A 90 11.07 5.19 -16.93
N LEU A 91 10.53 5.81 -15.87
CA LEU A 91 11.30 6.42 -14.79
C LEU A 91 11.54 5.49 -13.60
N THR A 92 10.53 4.68 -13.25
CA THR A 92 10.49 3.94 -11.97
C THR A 92 10.37 2.43 -12.13
N ASN A 93 10.09 1.93 -13.33
CA ASN A 93 9.87 0.51 -13.58
C ASN A 93 8.76 -0.10 -12.69
N CYS A 94 7.60 0.56 -12.65
CA CYS A 94 6.48 0.23 -11.77
C CYS A 94 5.42 -0.71 -12.38
N LEU A 95 5.43 -0.96 -13.68
CA LEU A 95 4.44 -1.77 -14.40
C LEU A 95 4.96 -3.19 -14.69
N THR A 96 4.04 -4.15 -14.87
CA THR A 96 4.27 -5.52 -15.37
C THR A 96 3.60 -5.70 -16.73
N GLU A 97 2.27 -5.63 -16.75
CA GLU A 97 1.43 -5.77 -17.93
C GLU A 97 0.91 -4.40 -18.41
N ILE A 98 1.10 -4.13 -19.71
CA ILE A 98 0.70 -2.90 -20.38
C ILE A 98 -0.19 -3.28 -21.57
N PHE A 99 -1.52 -3.17 -21.42
CA PHE A 99 -2.53 -3.60 -22.40
C PHE A 99 -3.41 -2.45 -22.90
N VAL A 100 -2.81 -1.50 -23.62
CA VAL A 100 -3.43 -0.24 -24.10
C VAL A 100 -4.77 -0.47 -24.80
N GLU A 101 -4.79 -1.31 -25.86
CA GLU A 101 -5.97 -1.44 -26.71
C GLU A 101 -7.17 -2.03 -25.93
N ARG A 102 -6.93 -2.99 -25.03
CA ARG A 102 -7.99 -3.56 -24.20
C ARG A 102 -8.61 -2.50 -23.28
N ALA A 103 -7.78 -1.64 -22.68
CA ALA A 103 -8.25 -0.57 -21.80
C ALA A 103 -9.05 0.49 -22.58
N LEU A 104 -8.54 0.95 -23.73
CA LEU A 104 -9.22 1.93 -24.57
C LEU A 104 -10.51 1.39 -25.18
N GLN A 105 -10.56 0.11 -25.55
CA GLN A 105 -11.78 -0.54 -26.02
C GLN A 105 -12.87 -0.52 -24.93
N ARG A 106 -12.53 -0.87 -23.69
CA ARG A 106 -13.46 -0.78 -22.56
C ARG A 106 -13.94 0.65 -22.33
N ALA A 107 -13.04 1.63 -22.44
CA ALA A 107 -13.40 3.04 -22.30
C ALA A 107 -14.39 3.50 -23.39
N ARG A 108 -14.21 3.08 -24.65
CA ARG A 108 -15.16 3.37 -25.75
C ARG A 108 -16.55 2.80 -25.46
N GLU A 109 -16.62 1.56 -24.97
CA GLU A 109 -17.89 0.90 -24.63
C GLU A 109 -18.67 1.66 -23.53
N LEU A 110 -17.94 2.23 -22.56
CA LEU A 110 -18.52 3.02 -21.48
C LEU A 110 -19.06 4.36 -22.00
N ASP A 111 -18.30 5.04 -22.86
CA ASP A 111 -18.75 6.28 -23.51
C ASP A 111 -19.98 6.05 -24.39
N GLU A 112 -20.00 4.96 -25.18
CA GLU A 112 -21.14 4.55 -25.99
C GLU A 112 -22.37 4.20 -25.13
N HIS A 113 -22.16 3.52 -24.00
CA HIS A 113 -23.23 3.22 -23.05
C HIS A 113 -23.84 4.53 -22.53
N LEU A 114 -23.02 5.43 -21.98
CA LEU A 114 -23.50 6.68 -21.39
C LEU A 114 -24.23 7.54 -22.42
N SER A 115 -23.69 7.65 -23.64
CA SER A 115 -24.31 8.36 -24.75
C SER A 115 -25.69 7.80 -25.13
N ARG A 116 -25.82 6.46 -25.14
CA ARG A 116 -27.06 5.78 -25.53
C ARG A 116 -28.13 5.75 -24.44
N THR A 117 -27.74 5.62 -23.16
CA THR A 117 -28.68 5.42 -22.04
C THR A 117 -28.90 6.68 -21.22
N GLY A 118 -27.98 7.65 -21.26
CA GLY A 118 -27.98 8.83 -20.40
C GLY A 118 -27.62 8.51 -18.94
N THR A 119 -27.21 7.29 -18.62
CA THR A 119 -26.88 6.84 -17.26
C THR A 119 -25.55 6.11 -17.22
N PRO A 120 -24.70 6.33 -16.21
CA PRO A 120 -23.48 5.54 -16.02
C PRO A 120 -23.77 4.05 -15.79
N VAL A 121 -22.80 3.19 -16.14
CA VAL A 121 -22.86 1.75 -15.84
C VAL A 121 -22.88 1.48 -14.34
N GLY A 122 -22.09 2.23 -13.56
CA GLY A 122 -21.96 2.05 -12.12
C GLY A 122 -21.16 3.17 -11.46
N ALA A 123 -20.85 2.98 -10.18
CA ALA A 123 -20.20 4.00 -9.33
C ALA A 123 -18.78 4.40 -9.79
N LEU A 124 -18.11 3.54 -10.57
CA LEU A 124 -16.74 3.75 -11.05
C LEU A 124 -16.69 3.96 -12.57
N HIS A 125 -17.81 4.36 -13.19
CA HIS A 125 -17.95 4.49 -14.63
C HIS A 125 -16.82 5.33 -15.27
N GLY A 126 -16.06 4.71 -16.16
CA GLY A 126 -15.01 5.36 -16.95
C GLY A 126 -13.68 5.55 -16.22
N LEU A 127 -13.60 5.22 -14.92
CA LEU A 127 -12.40 5.46 -14.12
C LEU A 127 -11.31 4.40 -14.41
N PRO A 128 -10.10 4.81 -14.84
CA PRO A 128 -8.97 3.90 -14.96
C PRO A 128 -8.45 3.48 -13.59
N ILE A 129 -8.25 2.17 -13.39
CA ILE A 129 -7.76 1.61 -12.11
C ILE A 129 -6.57 0.68 -12.37
N SER A 130 -5.46 0.91 -11.65
CA SER A 130 -4.28 0.04 -11.68
C SER A 130 -4.42 -1.12 -10.71
N LEU A 131 -3.86 -2.27 -11.06
CA LEU A 131 -3.96 -3.50 -10.28
C LEU A 131 -2.58 -4.10 -10.02
N LYS A 132 -2.28 -4.44 -8.77
CA LYS A 132 -1.10 -5.23 -8.43
C LYS A 132 -1.06 -6.55 -9.22
N ASP A 133 0.12 -7.03 -9.56
CA ASP A 133 0.32 -8.28 -10.35
C ASP A 133 0.02 -9.58 -9.56
N GLN A 134 -1.19 -9.62 -9.02
CA GLN A 134 -1.84 -10.74 -8.32
C GLN A 134 -3.29 -10.90 -8.79
N PHE A 135 -3.91 -9.81 -9.25
CA PHE A 135 -5.30 -9.81 -9.69
C PHE A 135 -5.39 -10.39 -11.10
N THR A 136 -5.92 -11.60 -11.18
CA THR A 136 -6.06 -12.33 -12.44
C THR A 136 -7.08 -11.65 -13.34
N MET A 137 -6.71 -11.52 -14.61
CA MET A 137 -7.57 -10.96 -15.65
C MET A 137 -7.59 -11.93 -16.82
N LYS A 138 -8.77 -12.38 -17.22
CA LYS A 138 -8.97 -13.38 -18.26
C LYS A 138 -8.18 -13.04 -19.52
N GLY A 139 -7.38 -13.98 -20.01
CA GLY A 139 -6.59 -13.83 -21.24
C GLY A 139 -5.33 -12.98 -21.10
N LEU A 140 -4.92 -12.58 -19.90
CA LEU A 140 -3.64 -11.93 -19.63
C LEU A 140 -2.77 -12.79 -18.70
N GLU A 141 -1.45 -12.66 -18.80
CA GLU A 141 -0.50 -13.42 -17.97
C GLU A 141 -0.50 -12.92 -16.53
N THR A 142 -0.56 -13.78 -15.50
CA THR A 142 -0.35 -13.35 -14.10
C THR A 142 0.95 -13.96 -13.58
N ILE A 143 2.01 -13.15 -13.54
CA ILE A 143 3.39 -13.64 -13.34
C ILE A 143 3.81 -13.54 -11.88
N MET A 144 3.38 -12.51 -11.15
CA MET A 144 3.64 -12.32 -9.72
C MET A 144 5.15 -12.34 -9.36
N GLY A 145 5.98 -11.93 -10.32
CA GLY A 145 7.44 -11.89 -10.18
C GLY A 145 8.17 -13.24 -10.25
N TYR A 146 7.50 -14.34 -10.59
CA TYR A 146 8.14 -15.65 -10.77
C TYR A 146 8.44 -15.94 -12.25
N ALA A 147 9.70 -16.17 -12.61
CA ALA A 147 10.06 -16.53 -14.00
C ALA A 147 9.34 -17.80 -14.50
N LYS A 148 9.07 -18.74 -13.58
CA LYS A 148 8.32 -19.97 -13.86
C LYS A 148 6.92 -19.70 -14.42
N TRP A 149 6.28 -18.60 -14.01
CA TRP A 149 4.90 -18.23 -14.35
C TRP A 149 4.80 -17.37 -15.63
N ILE A 150 5.92 -17.05 -16.28
CA ILE A 150 5.91 -16.47 -17.64
C ILE A 150 5.23 -17.46 -18.59
N GLY A 151 4.18 -17.02 -19.27
CA GLY A 151 3.30 -17.81 -20.12
C GLY A 151 2.02 -18.31 -19.44
N SER A 152 1.79 -17.98 -18.16
CA SER A 152 0.61 -18.39 -17.41
C SER A 152 -0.54 -17.38 -17.56
N TYR A 153 -1.41 -17.61 -18.54
CA TYR A 153 -2.60 -16.80 -18.79
C TYR A 153 -3.76 -17.20 -17.88
N ALA A 154 -4.48 -16.22 -17.35
CA ALA A 154 -5.67 -16.49 -16.52
C ALA A 154 -6.88 -16.91 -17.37
N ASP A 155 -7.58 -17.95 -16.95
CA ASP A 155 -8.80 -18.45 -17.61
C ASP A 155 -10.06 -17.61 -17.27
N SER A 156 -10.01 -16.90 -16.16
CA SER A 156 -11.10 -16.10 -15.59
C SER A 156 -10.55 -14.85 -14.91
N ASP A 157 -11.40 -13.83 -14.79
CA ASP A 157 -11.13 -12.68 -13.94
C ASP A 157 -11.26 -13.10 -12.46
N CYS A 158 -10.48 -12.50 -11.56
CA CYS A 158 -10.76 -12.62 -10.12
C CYS A 158 -12.02 -11.83 -9.74
N VAL A 159 -12.61 -12.13 -8.59
CA VAL A 159 -13.88 -11.51 -8.15
C VAL A 159 -13.78 -9.98 -8.08
N LEU A 160 -12.64 -9.44 -7.67
CA LEU A 160 -12.43 -7.99 -7.69
C LEU A 160 -12.55 -7.42 -9.12
N VAL A 161 -11.88 -8.03 -10.09
CA VAL A 161 -11.88 -7.56 -11.49
C VAL A 161 -13.30 -7.64 -12.08
N GLU A 162 -14.04 -8.71 -11.79
CA GLU A 162 -15.45 -8.80 -12.18
C GLU A 162 -16.27 -7.63 -11.63
N ILE A 163 -16.14 -7.34 -10.34
CA ILE A 163 -16.84 -6.24 -9.67
C ILE A 163 -16.43 -4.89 -10.27
N LEU A 164 -15.15 -4.68 -10.56
CA LEU A 164 -14.69 -3.44 -11.20
C LEU A 164 -15.34 -3.26 -12.57
N TYR A 165 -15.44 -4.31 -13.39
CA TYR A 165 -16.16 -4.24 -14.64
C TYR A 165 -17.66 -3.95 -14.45
N GLU A 166 -18.32 -4.57 -13.48
CA GLU A 166 -19.72 -4.32 -13.12
C GLU A 166 -19.96 -2.89 -12.64
N CYS A 167 -19.02 -2.31 -11.88
CA CYS A 167 -19.04 -0.91 -11.45
C CYS A 167 -18.71 0.09 -12.56
N GLY A 168 -18.35 -0.39 -13.76
CA GLY A 168 -18.03 0.45 -14.91
C GLY A 168 -16.59 0.98 -14.96
N ALA A 169 -15.68 0.44 -14.16
CA ALA A 169 -14.27 0.84 -14.20
C ALA A 169 -13.53 0.33 -15.44
N VAL A 170 -12.32 0.87 -15.65
CA VAL A 170 -11.37 0.51 -16.70
C VAL A 170 -10.05 0.03 -16.07
N PRO A 171 -9.94 -1.26 -15.68
CA PRO A 171 -8.62 -1.83 -15.39
C PRO A 171 -7.69 -1.66 -16.61
N PHE A 172 -6.52 -1.04 -16.45
CA PHE A 172 -5.72 -0.57 -17.61
C PHE A 172 -4.24 -0.99 -17.63
N VAL A 173 -3.64 -1.26 -16.47
CA VAL A 173 -2.26 -1.75 -16.32
C VAL A 173 -2.17 -2.69 -15.12
N ARG A 174 -1.10 -3.49 -15.06
CA ARG A 174 -0.67 -4.12 -13.81
C ARG A 174 0.67 -3.63 -13.32
N THR A 175 0.87 -3.72 -12.01
CA THR A 175 2.02 -3.12 -11.32
C THR A 175 2.92 -4.15 -10.65
N ASN A 176 4.21 -3.79 -10.59
CA ASN A 176 5.30 -4.66 -10.19
C ASN A 176 5.26 -5.01 -8.70
N VAL A 177 5.79 -6.20 -8.41
CA VAL A 177 5.83 -6.82 -7.08
C VAL A 177 7.20 -7.45 -6.82
N PRO A 178 7.65 -7.65 -5.56
CA PRO A 178 8.83 -8.46 -5.30
C PRO A 178 8.57 -9.94 -5.61
N GLN A 179 9.64 -10.68 -5.92
CA GLN A 179 9.57 -12.15 -5.95
C GLN A 179 9.05 -12.62 -4.60
N THR A 180 8.17 -13.63 -4.59
CA THR A 180 7.46 -14.19 -3.42
C THR A 180 6.45 -13.30 -2.72
N LEU A 181 6.35 -12.00 -3.04
CA LEU A 181 5.54 -11.02 -2.31
C LEU A 181 5.94 -10.77 -0.84
N MET A 182 6.88 -11.54 -0.29
CA MET A 182 7.28 -11.51 1.13
C MET A 182 8.47 -10.57 1.36
N TRP A 183 8.37 -9.36 0.82
CA TRP A 183 9.37 -8.30 0.99
C TRP A 183 8.73 -6.92 1.12
N GLY A 184 9.30 -6.08 1.98
CA GLY A 184 8.98 -4.66 2.11
C GLY A 184 9.58 -3.77 1.00
N GLU A 185 10.22 -4.36 -0.01
CA GLU A 185 10.71 -3.67 -1.22
C GLU A 185 10.21 -4.38 -2.47
N THR A 186 10.44 -3.80 -3.66
CA THR A 186 9.88 -4.30 -4.91
C THR A 186 10.97 -4.62 -5.94
N MET A 187 11.37 -5.90 -6.00
CA MET A 187 12.30 -6.43 -7.00
C MET A 187 11.98 -7.89 -7.31
N ASN A 188 11.97 -8.25 -8.60
CA ASN A 188 11.99 -9.62 -9.07
C ASN A 188 12.90 -9.77 -10.30
N HIS A 189 13.19 -11.00 -10.69
CA HIS A 189 14.07 -11.28 -11.83
C HIS A 189 13.43 -11.02 -13.20
N VAL A 190 12.09 -11.04 -13.30
CA VAL A 190 11.35 -10.88 -14.57
C VAL A 190 11.32 -9.42 -15.01
N PHE A 191 10.85 -8.55 -14.12
CA PHE A 191 10.59 -7.14 -14.39
C PHE A 191 11.66 -6.22 -13.80
N GLY A 192 12.49 -6.71 -12.89
CA GLY A 192 13.51 -5.92 -12.22
C GLY A 192 12.98 -5.14 -11.02
N ARG A 193 13.75 -4.13 -10.62
CA ARG A 193 13.53 -3.30 -9.43
C ARG A 193 12.64 -2.11 -9.74
N THR A 194 11.69 -1.81 -8.85
CA THR A 194 10.92 -0.57 -8.89
C THR A 194 11.57 0.48 -7.98
N LEU A 195 11.59 1.74 -8.44
CA LEU A 195 12.23 2.87 -7.76
C LEU A 195 11.19 3.84 -7.19
N ASN A 196 11.56 4.58 -6.15
CA ASN A 196 10.71 5.64 -5.59
C ASN A 196 10.81 6.92 -6.46
N PRO A 197 9.69 7.51 -6.90
CA PRO A 197 9.74 8.70 -7.77
C PRO A 197 10.24 9.99 -7.07
N TYR A 198 10.18 10.06 -5.73
CA TYR A 198 10.73 11.19 -4.97
C TYR A 198 12.25 11.11 -4.86
N ASN A 199 12.83 9.91 -4.93
CA ASN A 199 14.26 9.68 -4.98
C ASN A 199 14.55 8.31 -5.63
N LEU A 200 15.05 8.31 -6.87
CA LEU A 200 15.31 7.10 -7.66
C LEU A 200 16.38 6.16 -7.05
N ALA A 201 17.12 6.59 -6.03
CA ALA A 201 18.02 5.72 -5.28
C ALA A 201 17.30 4.88 -4.20
N PHE A 202 16.03 5.18 -3.92
CA PHE A 202 15.28 4.64 -2.78
C PHE A 202 14.19 3.66 -3.20
N THR A 203 13.80 2.82 -2.25
CA THR A 203 12.68 1.90 -2.43
C THR A 203 11.32 2.63 -2.37
N PRO A 204 10.36 2.28 -3.25
CA PRO A 204 8.97 2.71 -3.11
C PRO A 204 8.24 1.90 -2.03
N GLY A 205 8.92 0.99 -1.33
CA GLY A 205 8.30 0.02 -0.43
C GLY A 205 7.83 -1.23 -1.17
N GLY A 206 7.05 -2.05 -0.48
CA GLY A 206 6.61 -3.34 -0.99
C GLY A 206 5.65 -4.04 -0.02
N SER A 207 4.94 -5.07 -0.47
CA SER A 207 5.05 -5.69 -1.80
C SER A 207 4.23 -5.01 -2.91
N SER A 208 3.42 -3.99 -2.60
CA SER A 208 2.68 -3.20 -3.59
C SER A 208 3.46 -1.94 -4.05
N GLY A 209 4.78 -2.03 -4.20
CA GLY A 209 5.60 -0.86 -4.53
C GLY A 209 5.42 -0.36 -5.97
N GLY A 210 5.00 -1.22 -6.90
CA GLY A 210 4.56 -0.80 -8.23
C GLY A 210 3.36 0.16 -8.17
N GLU A 211 2.31 -0.20 -7.43
CA GLU A 211 1.19 0.72 -7.15
C GLU A 211 1.67 2.00 -6.46
N GLY A 212 2.53 1.88 -5.45
CA GLY A 212 3.09 3.03 -4.72
C GLY A 212 3.75 4.04 -5.66
N ALA A 213 4.65 3.59 -6.52
CA ALA A 213 5.36 4.46 -7.47
C ALA A 213 4.42 5.03 -8.56
N LEU A 214 3.52 4.20 -9.11
CA LEU A 214 2.61 4.61 -10.18
C LEU A 214 1.61 5.68 -9.71
N VAL A 215 0.96 5.46 -8.56
CA VAL A 215 -0.04 6.37 -8.01
C VAL A 215 0.63 7.65 -7.51
N ALA A 216 1.82 7.60 -6.91
CA ALA A 216 2.54 8.82 -6.54
C ALA A 216 2.85 9.72 -7.74
N MET A 217 3.25 9.13 -8.86
CA MET A 217 3.44 9.82 -10.14
C MET A 217 2.15 10.27 -10.81
N LYS A 218 0.99 10.08 -10.17
CA LYS A 218 -0.36 10.35 -10.70
C LYS A 218 -0.62 9.62 -12.03
N GLY A 219 0.07 8.51 -12.27
CA GLY A 219 -0.12 7.65 -13.44
C GLY A 219 -1.37 6.78 -13.33
N SER A 220 -1.97 6.71 -12.15
CA SER A 220 -3.27 6.10 -11.89
C SER A 220 -3.99 6.93 -10.83
N PRO A 221 -5.29 7.23 -10.99
CA PRO A 221 -6.05 7.95 -9.96
C PRO A 221 -6.35 7.06 -8.76
N LEU A 222 -6.35 5.73 -8.97
CA LEU A 222 -6.64 4.73 -7.96
C LEU A 222 -5.97 3.40 -8.32
N GLY A 223 -5.22 2.85 -7.38
CA GLY A 223 -4.62 1.53 -7.46
C GLY A 223 -5.23 0.56 -6.47
N VAL A 224 -5.08 -0.74 -6.72
CA VAL A 224 -5.42 -1.79 -5.75
C VAL A 224 -4.18 -2.64 -5.45
N GLY A 225 -3.85 -2.77 -4.18
CA GLY A 225 -2.76 -3.60 -3.67
C GLY A 225 -3.25 -4.64 -2.68
N THR A 226 -2.31 -5.29 -1.99
CA THR A 226 -2.59 -6.31 -0.97
C THR A 226 -1.69 -6.13 0.26
N ASP A 227 -2.11 -6.62 1.43
CA ASP A 227 -1.41 -6.47 2.71
C ASP A 227 -1.54 -7.71 3.60
N ILE A 228 -0.43 -8.43 3.77
CA ILE A 228 -0.27 -9.53 4.76
C ILE A 228 0.73 -9.22 5.88
N GLY A 229 1.57 -8.18 5.70
CA GLY A 229 2.50 -7.69 6.73
C GLY A 229 2.81 -6.18 6.68
N GLY A 230 2.09 -5.41 5.85
CA GLY A 230 2.37 -3.98 5.60
C GLY A 230 2.31 -3.57 4.14
N SER A 231 2.05 -4.51 3.23
CA SER A 231 2.24 -4.30 1.78
C SER A 231 1.33 -3.28 1.09
N LEU A 232 0.30 -2.75 1.76
CA LEU A 232 -0.41 -1.53 1.32
C LEU A 232 0.18 -0.28 1.98
N ARG A 233 0.47 -0.39 3.28
CA ARG A 233 0.79 0.73 4.16
C ARG A 233 2.23 1.23 4.01
N ILE A 234 3.21 0.33 3.88
CA ILE A 234 4.62 0.66 3.65
C ILE A 234 4.77 1.46 2.35
N PRO A 235 4.32 0.97 1.17
CA PRO A 235 4.46 1.74 -0.06
C PRO A 235 3.64 3.02 -0.06
N SER A 236 2.45 3.02 0.56
CA SER A 236 1.68 4.27 0.71
C SER A 236 2.41 5.31 1.57
N SER A 237 3.09 4.86 2.62
CA SER A 237 3.88 5.73 3.49
C SER A 237 5.10 6.32 2.78
N PHE A 238 5.82 5.50 2.02
CA PHE A 238 7.02 5.92 1.29
C PHE A 238 6.73 6.78 0.08
N CYS A 239 5.55 6.63 -0.52
CA CYS A 239 5.15 7.33 -1.73
C CYS A 239 4.12 8.45 -1.47
N GLY A 240 3.78 8.74 -0.21
CA GLY A 240 2.89 9.84 0.16
C GLY A 240 1.46 9.66 -0.33
N LEU A 241 0.88 8.47 -0.10
CA LEU A 241 -0.46 8.10 -0.56
C LEU A 241 -1.42 7.85 0.60
N TYR A 242 -2.72 7.87 0.27
CA TYR A 242 -3.78 7.35 1.12
C TYR A 242 -4.04 5.88 0.80
N THR A 243 -4.28 5.08 1.82
CA THR A 243 -4.73 3.68 1.64
C THR A 243 -5.67 3.26 2.75
N LEU A 244 -6.44 2.20 2.51
CA LEU A 244 -7.12 1.44 3.54
C LEU A 244 -6.63 0.00 3.48
N ARG A 245 -6.11 -0.48 4.60
CA ARG A 245 -5.99 -1.90 4.90
C ARG A 245 -7.23 -2.32 5.66
N PRO A 246 -8.19 -3.03 5.04
CA PRO A 246 -9.37 -3.47 5.74
C PRO A 246 -9.06 -4.69 6.64
N CYS A 247 -10.03 -5.10 7.44
CA CYS A 247 -10.02 -6.41 8.08
C CYS A 247 -10.20 -7.52 7.05
N TYR A 248 -9.73 -8.71 7.42
CA TYR A 248 -9.91 -9.91 6.64
C TYR A 248 -11.40 -10.21 6.40
N GLY A 249 -11.72 -10.63 5.17
CA GLY A 249 -13.08 -10.90 4.73
C GLY A 249 -13.92 -9.66 4.47
N ARG A 250 -13.39 -8.42 4.57
CA ARG A 250 -14.17 -7.22 4.23
C ARG A 250 -14.35 -7.05 2.72
N LEU A 251 -13.27 -7.25 1.96
CA LEU A 251 -13.24 -7.12 0.50
C LEU A 251 -12.89 -8.48 -0.12
N PRO A 252 -13.35 -8.76 -1.37
CA PRO A 252 -13.17 -10.05 -2.01
C PRO A 252 -11.72 -10.33 -2.33
N TYR A 253 -11.32 -11.60 -2.34
CA TYR A 253 -9.96 -12.03 -2.69
C TYR A 253 -9.97 -13.22 -3.68
N SER A 254 -11.09 -13.95 -3.79
CA SER A 254 -11.23 -15.15 -4.60
C SER A 254 -10.77 -14.94 -6.06
N GLY A 255 -9.93 -15.87 -6.52
CA GLY A 255 -9.34 -15.88 -7.85
C GLY A 255 -8.05 -15.05 -8.00
N ALA A 256 -7.67 -14.22 -7.03
CA ALA A 256 -6.36 -13.57 -7.04
C ALA A 256 -5.26 -14.56 -6.64
N MET A 257 -4.06 -14.41 -7.23
CA MET A 257 -2.90 -15.24 -6.95
C MET A 257 -2.16 -14.75 -5.69
N ASN A 258 -1.58 -15.67 -4.92
CA ASN A 258 -0.74 -15.36 -3.77
C ASN A 258 0.47 -16.29 -3.67
N ALA A 259 1.43 -15.89 -2.84
CA ALA A 259 2.33 -16.81 -2.15
C ALA A 259 1.72 -17.21 -0.80
N LEU A 260 2.16 -18.34 -0.26
CA LEU A 260 1.60 -18.96 0.95
C LEU A 260 0.12 -19.33 0.78
N GLU A 261 -0.23 -19.88 -0.39
CA GLU A 261 -1.61 -20.23 -0.73
C GLU A 261 -2.17 -21.24 0.30
N GLY A 262 -3.37 -20.98 0.82
CA GLY A 262 -4.00 -21.78 1.88
C GLY A 262 -3.57 -21.46 3.31
N GLN A 263 -2.69 -20.47 3.53
CA GLN A 263 -2.38 -19.97 4.87
C GLN A 263 -3.52 -19.07 5.37
N GLU A 264 -4.25 -19.52 6.40
CA GLU A 264 -5.40 -18.80 7.00
C GLU A 264 -5.14 -18.26 8.42
N SER A 265 -3.94 -18.47 8.95
CA SER A 265 -3.52 -18.04 10.28
C SER A 265 -3.39 -16.52 10.40
N ILE A 266 -2.85 -15.86 9.39
CA ILE A 266 -2.82 -14.40 9.19
C ILE A 266 -3.05 -14.20 7.69
N SER A 267 -4.29 -13.93 7.33
CA SER A 267 -4.70 -13.84 5.93
C SER A 267 -4.34 -12.49 5.30
N SER A 268 -3.99 -12.52 4.02
CA SER A 268 -3.84 -11.33 3.19
C SER A 268 -5.18 -10.64 2.97
N VAL A 269 -5.16 -9.32 2.83
CA VAL A 269 -6.31 -8.51 2.44
C VAL A 269 -5.97 -7.65 1.23
N LEU A 270 -6.96 -7.24 0.46
CA LEU A 270 -6.78 -6.24 -0.59
C LEU A 270 -7.33 -4.88 -0.17
N GLY A 271 -6.84 -3.81 -0.77
CA GLY A 271 -7.27 -2.47 -0.43
C GLY A 271 -6.84 -1.41 -1.46
N PRO A 272 -7.53 -0.25 -1.49
CA PRO A 272 -7.25 0.83 -2.41
C PRO A 272 -6.01 1.65 -2.01
N MET A 273 -5.32 2.21 -2.99
CA MET A 273 -4.25 3.21 -2.85
C MET A 273 -4.57 4.40 -3.75
N ALA A 274 -4.53 5.63 -3.24
CA ALA A 274 -4.90 6.82 -4.00
C ALA A 274 -4.16 8.08 -3.52
N ASN A 275 -4.11 9.13 -4.34
CA ASN A 275 -3.60 10.45 -3.93
C ASN A 275 -4.62 11.26 -3.11
N SER A 276 -5.83 10.73 -2.92
CA SER A 276 -6.90 11.36 -2.15
C SER A 276 -7.67 10.33 -1.32
N LEU A 277 -8.16 10.76 -0.16
CA LEU A 277 -8.98 9.93 0.72
C LEU A 277 -10.36 9.62 0.10
N SER A 278 -10.87 10.50 -0.78
CA SER A 278 -12.10 10.25 -1.54
C SER A 278 -11.98 8.99 -2.40
N GLY A 279 -10.83 8.76 -3.05
CA GLY A 279 -10.57 7.54 -3.82
C GLY A 279 -10.68 6.27 -2.96
N VAL A 280 -10.08 6.28 -1.76
CA VAL A 280 -10.17 5.17 -0.80
C VAL A 280 -11.61 4.89 -0.39
N LYS A 281 -12.39 5.93 -0.09
CA LYS A 281 -13.80 5.82 0.29
C LYS A 281 -14.66 5.28 -0.85
N ILE A 282 -14.57 5.90 -2.03
CA ILE A 282 -15.39 5.57 -3.20
C ILE A 282 -15.15 4.13 -3.64
N PHE A 283 -13.90 3.68 -3.70
CA PHE A 283 -13.60 2.30 -4.05
C PHE A 283 -14.17 1.32 -3.04
N THR A 284 -13.90 1.53 -1.75
CA THR A 284 -14.37 0.64 -0.68
C THR A 284 -15.89 0.52 -0.72
N LYS A 285 -16.59 1.67 -0.84
CA LYS A 285 -18.04 1.71 -0.94
C LYS A 285 -18.55 1.01 -2.20
N ALA A 286 -17.98 1.30 -3.37
CA ALA A 286 -18.42 0.70 -4.64
C ALA A 286 -18.29 -0.83 -4.63
N VAL A 287 -17.16 -1.35 -4.11
CA VAL A 287 -16.94 -2.79 -4.00
C VAL A 287 -17.94 -3.43 -3.04
N LEU A 288 -18.22 -2.82 -1.87
CA LEU A 288 -19.17 -3.36 -0.91
C LEU A 288 -20.63 -3.29 -1.40
N ASP A 289 -21.01 -2.20 -2.09
CA ASP A 289 -22.34 -2.03 -2.69
C ASP A 289 -22.61 -3.09 -3.76
N ALA A 290 -21.57 -3.61 -4.43
CA ALA A 290 -21.65 -4.71 -5.39
C ALA A 290 -21.90 -6.10 -4.74
N GLN A 291 -22.05 -6.16 -3.42
CA GLN A 291 -22.36 -7.38 -2.67
C GLN A 291 -21.37 -8.54 -2.89
N PRO A 292 -20.06 -8.33 -2.60
CA PRO A 292 -19.00 -9.25 -2.95
C PRO A 292 -19.15 -10.65 -2.33
N TRP A 293 -19.86 -10.75 -1.20
CA TRP A 293 -20.23 -12.01 -0.54
C TRP A 293 -21.11 -12.94 -1.39
N LEU A 294 -21.66 -12.48 -2.52
CA LEU A 294 -22.36 -13.33 -3.47
C LEU A 294 -21.41 -14.02 -4.47
N LYS A 295 -20.17 -13.55 -4.57
CA LYS A 295 -19.13 -14.05 -5.50
C LYS A 295 -17.95 -14.69 -4.77
N ASP A 296 -17.69 -14.29 -3.51
CA ASP A 296 -16.61 -14.80 -2.68
C ASP A 296 -17.15 -15.28 -1.31
N PRO A 297 -17.03 -16.59 -0.99
CA PRO A 297 -17.57 -17.16 0.24
C PRO A 297 -16.83 -16.72 1.52
N LEU A 298 -15.62 -16.15 1.40
CA LEU A 298 -14.85 -15.66 2.54
C LEU A 298 -15.22 -14.22 2.91
N VAL A 299 -15.98 -13.53 2.05
CA VAL A 299 -16.40 -12.16 2.32
C VAL A 299 -17.56 -12.13 3.30
N LEU A 300 -17.41 -11.31 4.34
CA LEU A 300 -18.43 -11.03 5.32
C LEU A 300 -19.61 -10.33 4.66
N ARG A 301 -20.82 -10.76 5.01
CA ARG A 301 -22.07 -10.13 4.57
C ARG A 301 -22.35 -8.83 5.36
N LYS A 302 -21.46 -7.86 5.22
CA LYS A 302 -21.54 -6.51 5.80
C LYS A 302 -21.54 -5.51 4.64
N GLY A 303 -22.62 -4.76 4.44
CA GLY A 303 -22.66 -3.66 3.46
C GLY A 303 -21.84 -2.45 3.91
N TRP A 304 -21.85 -1.38 3.13
CA TRP A 304 -21.38 -0.07 3.58
C TRP A 304 -22.36 0.53 4.60
N ASP A 305 -21.85 0.97 5.75
CA ASP A 305 -22.63 1.61 6.81
C ASP A 305 -22.34 3.11 6.91
N GLU A 306 -23.29 3.92 6.44
CA GLU A 306 -23.22 5.39 6.53
C GLU A 306 -23.22 5.92 7.96
N SER A 307 -23.82 5.20 8.92
CA SER A 307 -23.81 5.63 10.33
C SER A 307 -22.44 5.44 10.97
N GLU A 308 -21.74 4.37 10.57
CA GLU A 308 -20.37 4.10 10.99
C GLU A 308 -19.40 5.12 10.38
N TYR A 309 -19.52 5.39 9.08
CA TYR A 309 -18.75 6.44 8.40
C TYR A 309 -18.97 7.83 9.02
N ARG A 310 -20.21 8.15 9.41
CA ARG A 310 -20.55 9.38 10.15
C ARG A 310 -20.20 9.32 11.64
N LEU A 311 -19.44 8.31 12.05
CA LEU A 311 -18.86 8.20 13.39
C LEU A 311 -19.92 8.18 14.51
N VAL A 312 -21.13 7.67 14.26
CA VAL A 312 -22.23 7.67 15.25
C VAL A 312 -21.81 6.99 16.56
N ASN A 313 -21.11 5.85 16.47
CA ASN A 313 -20.59 5.12 17.64
C ASN A 313 -19.34 5.77 18.27
N HIS A 314 -18.77 6.78 17.60
CA HIS A 314 -17.65 7.59 18.06
C HIS A 314 -18.09 9.02 18.41
N GLY A 315 -19.35 9.22 18.81
CA GLY A 315 -19.86 10.53 19.22
C GLY A 315 -20.18 11.48 18.05
N GLY A 316 -20.44 10.93 16.86
CA GLY A 316 -20.75 11.69 15.64
C GLY A 316 -19.55 12.48 15.10
N GLY A 317 -18.32 12.07 15.45
CA GLY A 317 -17.09 12.78 15.09
C GLY A 317 -16.77 13.98 15.99
N GLY A 318 -17.65 14.34 16.92
CA GLY A 318 -17.42 15.40 17.90
C GLY A 318 -16.64 14.89 19.11
N GLN A 319 -15.64 15.66 19.57
CA GLN A 319 -14.88 15.38 20.79
C GLN A 319 -14.28 13.95 20.85
N LEU A 320 -13.73 13.48 19.73
CA LEU A 320 -12.96 12.24 19.65
C LEU A 320 -11.75 12.25 20.59
N CYS A 321 -11.30 11.07 20.99
CA CYS A 321 -10.03 10.85 21.69
C CYS A 321 -9.11 9.97 20.84
N PHE A 322 -8.04 10.56 20.32
CA PHE A 322 -6.97 9.84 19.62
C PHE A 322 -5.84 9.49 20.59
N ALA A 323 -5.13 8.39 20.33
CA ALA A 323 -3.89 8.07 21.05
C ALA A 323 -2.69 8.12 20.10
N ILE A 324 -1.59 8.74 20.51
CA ILE A 324 -0.33 8.73 19.75
C ILE A 324 0.57 7.60 20.28
N MET A 325 0.96 6.68 19.40
CA MET A 325 2.01 5.69 19.68
C MET A 325 3.37 6.26 19.26
N TRP A 326 4.04 6.93 20.20
CA TRP A 326 5.35 7.56 19.96
C TRP A 326 6.44 6.57 19.55
N ASP A 327 6.40 5.36 20.12
CA ASP A 327 7.14 4.20 19.62
C ASP A 327 6.37 2.91 19.96
N ASN A 328 6.65 1.83 19.23
CA ASN A 328 5.98 0.54 19.43
C ASN A 328 6.61 -0.32 20.55
N GLY A 329 7.55 0.21 21.33
CA GLY A 329 8.30 -0.54 22.35
C GLY A 329 9.32 -1.55 21.78
N VAL A 330 9.56 -1.54 20.47
CA VAL A 330 10.54 -2.38 19.76
C VAL A 330 11.56 -1.52 19.02
N VAL A 331 11.12 -0.49 18.30
CA VAL A 331 11.97 0.46 17.56
C VAL A 331 11.41 1.87 17.65
N LYS A 332 12.27 2.88 17.68
CA LYS A 332 11.87 4.29 17.66
C LYS A 332 11.84 4.85 16.23
N PRO A 333 10.85 5.71 15.91
CA PRO A 333 10.79 6.34 14.60
C PRO A 333 11.82 7.45 14.43
N HIS A 334 12.22 7.69 13.19
CA HIS A 334 13.09 8.79 12.78
C HIS A 334 12.47 10.17 13.07
N PRO A 335 13.30 11.23 13.18
CA PRO A 335 12.84 12.59 13.51
C PRO A 335 11.66 13.11 12.66
N PRO A 336 11.62 12.95 11.32
CA PRO A 336 10.49 13.41 10.52
C PRO A 336 9.14 12.78 10.91
N LEU A 337 9.14 11.48 11.25
CA LEU A 337 7.94 10.78 11.70
C LEU A 337 7.51 11.21 13.10
N HIS A 338 8.48 11.45 13.99
CA HIS A 338 8.21 12.02 15.31
C HIS A 338 7.59 13.42 15.19
N ARG A 339 8.13 14.27 14.30
CA ARG A 339 7.56 15.58 13.97
C ARG A 339 6.15 15.45 13.39
N ALA A 340 5.90 14.52 12.46
CA ALA A 340 4.57 14.28 11.93
C ALA A 340 3.55 13.91 13.02
N MET A 341 3.94 13.08 14.00
CA MET A 341 3.08 12.76 15.14
C MET A 341 2.81 13.98 16.04
N LEU A 342 3.81 14.84 16.26
CA LEU A 342 3.63 16.12 16.98
C LEU A 342 2.66 17.05 16.26
N LEU A 343 2.84 17.26 14.94
CA LEU A 343 1.97 18.08 14.12
C LEU A 343 0.52 17.56 14.15
N THR A 344 0.36 16.24 14.04
CA THR A 344 -0.96 15.60 14.09
C THR A 344 -1.62 15.78 15.46
N LYS A 345 -0.87 15.59 16.55
CA LYS A 345 -1.36 15.86 17.91
C LYS A 345 -1.81 17.31 18.07
N GLN A 346 -0.98 18.28 17.67
CA GLN A 346 -1.28 19.71 17.78
C GLN A 346 -2.51 20.09 16.96
N ALA A 347 -2.63 19.57 15.73
CA ALA A 347 -3.77 19.80 14.86
C ALA A 347 -5.08 19.30 15.48
N LEU A 348 -5.07 18.07 16.03
CA LEU A 348 -6.24 17.47 16.67
C LEU A 348 -6.65 18.22 17.95
N GLU A 349 -5.70 18.59 18.80
CA GLU A 349 -5.96 19.38 20.00
C GLU A 349 -6.52 20.77 19.65
N ALA A 350 -5.98 21.42 18.61
CA ALA A 350 -6.49 22.70 18.11
C ALA A 350 -7.91 22.60 17.52
N ALA A 351 -8.26 21.44 16.93
CA ALA A 351 -9.60 21.14 16.46
C ALA A 351 -10.58 20.75 17.59
N GLY A 352 -10.13 20.71 18.85
CA GLY A 352 -10.95 20.42 20.03
C GLY A 352 -11.11 18.93 20.35
N HIS A 353 -10.30 18.07 19.73
CA HIS A 353 -10.21 16.66 20.08
C HIS A 353 -9.25 16.45 21.25
N LYS A 354 -9.42 15.34 21.95
CA LYS A 354 -8.46 14.92 22.97
C LYS A 354 -7.38 14.06 22.34
N VAL A 355 -6.15 14.26 22.75
CA VAL A 355 -5.03 13.39 22.39
C VAL A 355 -4.36 12.88 23.66
N ILE A 356 -4.14 11.56 23.74
CA ILE A 356 -3.41 10.92 24.84
C ILE A 356 -2.23 10.11 24.30
N ASP A 357 -1.32 9.72 25.16
CA ASP A 357 -0.22 8.83 24.76
C ASP A 357 -0.70 7.36 24.80
N TRP A 358 -0.43 6.61 23.73
CA TRP A 358 -0.64 5.17 23.70
C TRP A 358 0.50 4.47 24.43
N GLU A 359 0.15 3.52 25.30
CA GLU A 359 1.13 2.65 25.96
C GLU A 359 1.23 1.35 25.16
N SER A 360 2.38 1.10 24.54
CA SER A 360 2.63 -0.12 23.77
C SER A 360 2.46 -1.37 24.63
N HIS A 361 1.70 -2.35 24.11
CA HIS A 361 1.27 -3.52 24.90
C HIS A 361 1.60 -4.84 24.21
N ARG A 362 2.62 -5.52 24.72
CA ARG A 362 3.06 -6.86 24.25
C ARG A 362 3.37 -6.93 22.74
N HIS A 363 3.76 -5.82 22.12
CA HIS A 363 4.00 -5.75 20.67
C HIS A 363 5.10 -6.72 20.20
N LEU A 364 6.18 -6.91 20.97
CA LEU A 364 7.23 -7.88 20.62
C LEU A 364 6.72 -9.32 20.62
N GLU A 365 5.82 -9.67 21.54
CA GLU A 365 5.20 -11.01 21.60
C GLU A 365 4.24 -11.22 20.42
N ILE A 366 3.45 -10.19 20.09
CA ILE A 366 2.57 -10.19 18.90
C ILE A 366 3.39 -10.36 17.62
N TYR A 367 4.47 -9.59 17.49
CA TYR A 367 5.37 -9.65 16.35
C TYR A 367 6.01 -11.04 16.23
N LYS A 368 6.58 -11.56 17.31
CA LYS A 368 7.17 -12.90 17.34
C LYS A 368 6.17 -13.98 16.93
N ASN A 369 4.95 -13.94 17.45
CA ASN A 369 3.89 -14.90 17.09
C ASN A 369 3.58 -14.83 15.58
N ALA A 370 3.44 -13.62 15.03
CA ALA A 370 3.15 -13.41 13.61
C ALA A 370 4.29 -13.90 12.70
N GLU A 371 5.54 -13.51 12.98
CA GLU A 371 6.71 -13.97 12.20
C GLU A 371 6.87 -15.51 12.28
N THR A 372 6.56 -16.10 13.44
CA THR A 372 6.59 -17.56 13.61
C THR A 372 5.53 -18.26 12.77
N ILE A 373 4.35 -17.64 12.59
CA ILE A 373 3.27 -18.12 11.72
C ILE A 373 3.69 -17.99 10.24
N PHE A 374 4.27 -16.86 9.84
CA PHE A 374 4.72 -16.68 8.45
C PHE A 374 5.82 -17.68 8.06
N ALA A 375 6.66 -18.08 9.01
CA ALA A 375 7.71 -19.07 8.80
C ALA A 375 7.23 -20.54 8.94
N ALA A 376 5.93 -20.80 9.17
CA ALA A 376 5.44 -22.11 9.61
C ALA A 376 5.54 -23.22 8.55
N ASP A 377 5.56 -22.89 7.26
CA ASP A 377 5.76 -23.85 6.18
C ASP A 377 7.26 -24.08 5.86
N GLY A 378 8.16 -23.42 6.61
CA GLY A 378 9.58 -23.44 6.37
C GLY A 378 10.02 -22.70 5.11
N GLY A 379 9.15 -21.90 4.49
CA GLY A 379 9.36 -21.24 3.20
C GLY A 379 9.23 -22.18 2.00
N HIS A 380 8.53 -23.29 2.15
CA HIS A 380 8.38 -24.32 1.12
C HIS A 380 7.58 -23.83 -0.09
N ASP A 381 6.46 -23.15 0.16
CA ASP A 381 5.52 -22.73 -0.89
C ASP A 381 6.21 -21.88 -1.97
N TYR A 382 6.89 -20.81 -1.56
CA TYR A 382 7.58 -19.94 -2.51
C TYR A 382 8.88 -20.54 -3.05
N ARG A 383 9.62 -21.36 -2.26
CA ARG A 383 10.84 -22.03 -2.77
C ARG A 383 10.52 -23.01 -3.89
N GLN A 384 9.39 -23.72 -3.82
CA GLN A 384 8.96 -24.65 -4.87
C GLN A 384 8.66 -23.93 -6.21
N GLN A 385 8.32 -22.63 -6.17
CA GLN A 385 8.13 -21.83 -7.39
C GLN A 385 9.45 -21.48 -8.07
N CYS A 386 10.54 -21.37 -7.30
CA CYS A 386 11.87 -21.02 -7.81
C CYS A 386 12.74 -22.25 -8.11
N GLU A 387 12.61 -23.34 -7.35
CA GLU A 387 13.51 -24.49 -7.38
C GLU A 387 13.62 -25.11 -8.79
N GLY A 388 14.86 -25.21 -9.28
CA GLY A 388 15.16 -25.73 -10.62
C GLY A 388 14.75 -24.82 -11.78
N PHE A 389 14.28 -23.59 -11.51
CA PHE A 389 13.85 -22.61 -12.51
C PHE A 389 14.61 -21.29 -12.42
N GLU A 390 14.60 -20.60 -11.29
CA GLU A 390 15.28 -19.32 -11.07
C GLU A 390 15.85 -19.25 -9.64
N PRO A 391 16.88 -18.43 -9.36
CA PRO A 391 17.33 -18.22 -7.99
C PRO A 391 16.25 -17.50 -7.15
N LEU A 392 16.21 -17.84 -5.87
CA LEU A 392 15.43 -17.09 -4.88
C LEU A 392 16.21 -15.83 -4.49
N ILE A 393 15.56 -14.68 -4.53
CA ILE A 393 16.10 -13.40 -4.04
C ILE A 393 16.20 -13.46 -2.52
N GLN A 394 17.43 -13.39 -2.01
CA GLN A 394 17.75 -13.43 -0.57
C GLN A 394 18.04 -12.04 0.01
N THR A 395 18.18 -11.02 -0.83
CA THR A 395 18.46 -9.63 -0.41
C THR A 395 17.89 -8.64 -1.39
N MET A 396 17.47 -7.48 -0.88
CA MET A 396 17.02 -6.35 -1.68
C MET A 396 18.15 -5.34 -1.97
N SER A 397 19.40 -5.63 -1.60
CA SER A 397 20.56 -4.80 -1.95
C SER A 397 20.78 -4.72 -3.47
N PRO A 398 21.10 -3.54 -4.04
CA PRO A 398 21.38 -3.40 -5.47
C PRO A 398 22.77 -3.92 -5.88
N SER A 399 23.72 -4.07 -4.95
CA SER A 399 25.05 -4.66 -5.18
C SER A 399 25.20 -6.02 -4.49
N THR A 400 26.14 -6.84 -4.99
CA THR A 400 26.57 -8.07 -4.29
C THR A 400 27.19 -7.79 -2.93
N ASP A 401 27.66 -6.56 -2.71
CA ASP A 401 28.11 -6.06 -1.41
C ASP A 401 26.95 -5.39 -0.67
N LYS A 402 26.88 -5.64 0.64
CA LYS A 402 25.92 -4.98 1.52
C LYS A 402 26.26 -3.49 1.65
N HIS A 403 25.24 -2.64 1.76
CA HIS A 403 25.41 -1.25 2.15
C HIS A 403 26.18 -1.17 3.49
N GLU A 404 26.99 -0.12 3.70
CA GLU A 404 27.76 0.06 4.95
C GLU A 404 26.86 0.05 6.20
N ASN A 405 25.65 0.56 6.02
CA ASN A 405 24.57 0.59 7.02
C ASN A 405 23.55 -0.52 6.79
N ALA A 406 23.91 -1.68 6.24
CA ALA A 406 22.99 -2.82 6.14
C ALA A 406 22.99 -3.61 7.45
N LEU A 407 21.81 -4.10 7.85
CA LEU A 407 21.69 -4.94 9.03
C LEU A 407 22.23 -6.34 8.73
N ASP A 408 23.12 -6.84 9.58
CA ASP A 408 23.69 -8.18 9.37
C ASP A 408 22.67 -9.29 9.57
N GLU A 409 21.82 -9.16 10.59
CA GLU A 409 20.77 -10.11 10.91
C GLU A 409 19.52 -9.37 11.46
N PRO A 410 18.37 -9.44 10.76
CA PRO A 410 17.11 -8.86 11.24
C PRO A 410 16.68 -9.44 12.58
N LEU A 411 16.02 -8.64 13.44
CA LEU A 411 15.54 -9.11 14.75
C LEU A 411 14.61 -10.32 14.60
N ALA A 412 13.79 -10.35 13.56
CA ALA A 412 12.89 -11.46 13.25
C ALA A 412 13.62 -12.82 13.25
N LYS A 413 14.79 -12.89 12.60
CA LYS A 413 15.58 -14.13 12.51
C LYS A 413 16.07 -14.61 13.88
N GLY A 414 16.51 -13.69 14.73
CA GLY A 414 16.89 -13.99 16.11
C GLY A 414 15.70 -14.42 17.00
N LEU A 415 14.50 -13.91 16.72
CA LEU A 415 13.28 -14.23 17.48
C LEU A 415 12.67 -15.59 17.12
N VAL A 416 12.66 -15.94 15.83
CA VAL A 416 11.93 -17.12 15.31
C VAL A 416 12.86 -18.28 14.94
N GLY A 417 14.15 -18.01 14.75
CA GLY A 417 15.13 -18.98 14.28
C GLY A 417 14.99 -19.29 12.79
N GLU A 418 15.64 -20.38 12.34
CA GLU A 418 15.52 -20.82 10.95
C GLU A 418 14.09 -21.36 10.68
N PRO A 419 13.46 -20.96 9.56
CA PRO A 419 12.15 -21.47 9.17
C PRO A 419 12.18 -23.00 8.98
N TYR A 420 11.16 -23.68 9.50
CA TYR A 420 10.98 -25.12 9.31
C TYR A 420 9.51 -25.51 9.24
N HIS A 421 9.23 -26.69 8.70
CA HIS A 421 7.88 -27.23 8.64
C HIS A 421 7.33 -27.51 10.04
N ARG A 422 6.42 -26.65 10.50
CA ARG A 422 5.69 -26.87 11.75
C ARG A 422 4.61 -27.92 11.56
N THR A 423 4.46 -28.77 12.56
CA THR A 423 3.32 -29.69 12.66
C THR A 423 2.02 -28.91 12.85
N ALA A 424 0.89 -29.51 12.49
CA ALA A 424 -0.43 -28.93 12.76
C ALA A 424 -0.63 -28.58 14.25
N HIS A 425 -0.10 -29.42 15.16
CA HIS A 425 -0.17 -29.18 16.59
C HIS A 425 0.61 -27.92 17.02
N GLU A 426 1.85 -27.74 16.54
CA GLU A 426 2.64 -26.53 16.82
C GLU A 426 1.94 -25.28 16.28
N LEU A 427 1.38 -25.35 15.07
CA LEU A 427 0.62 -24.25 14.50
C LEU A 427 -0.62 -23.90 15.33
N TRP A 428 -1.34 -24.89 15.86
CA TRP A 428 -2.49 -24.65 16.75
C TRP A 428 -2.10 -24.03 18.10
N GLN A 429 -0.89 -24.28 18.59
CA GLN A 429 -0.38 -23.55 19.77
C GLN A 429 -0.18 -22.07 19.46
N LEU A 430 0.40 -21.76 18.28
CA LEU A 430 0.52 -20.37 17.82
C LEU A 430 -0.84 -19.69 17.65
N HIS A 431 -1.86 -20.41 17.17
CA HIS A 431 -3.23 -19.89 17.09
C HIS A 431 -3.86 -19.59 18.44
N THR A 432 -3.54 -20.41 19.45
CA THR A 432 -4.02 -20.18 20.82
C THR A 432 -3.36 -18.95 21.43
N GLU A 433 -2.04 -18.86 21.32
CA GLU A 433 -1.27 -17.68 21.73
C GLU A 433 -1.75 -16.41 21.02
N LYS A 434 -1.95 -16.46 19.69
CA LYS A 434 -2.47 -15.34 18.90
C LYS A 434 -3.80 -14.82 19.43
N ARG A 435 -4.74 -15.73 19.76
CA ARG A 435 -6.05 -15.37 20.32
C ARG A 435 -5.93 -14.69 21.68
N GLU A 436 -5.04 -15.18 22.54
CA GLU A 436 -4.77 -14.59 23.86
C GLU A 436 -4.15 -13.19 23.73
N LEU A 437 -3.16 -13.03 22.85
CA LEU A 437 -2.53 -11.75 22.55
C LEU A 437 -3.56 -10.74 22.01
N ARG A 438 -4.41 -11.17 21.06
CA ARG A 438 -5.48 -10.32 20.50
C ARG A 438 -6.47 -9.87 21.57
N LYS A 439 -6.91 -10.78 22.43
CA LYS A 439 -7.81 -10.45 23.54
C LYS A 439 -7.16 -9.49 24.53
N SER A 440 -5.89 -9.74 24.87
CA SER A 440 -5.12 -8.89 25.80
C SER A 440 -4.95 -7.47 25.25
N HIS A 441 -4.65 -7.32 23.96
CA HIS A 441 -4.56 -6.01 23.32
C HIS A 441 -5.90 -5.28 23.28
N LEU A 442 -7.00 -5.98 22.98
CA LEU A 442 -8.34 -5.40 23.04
C LEU A 442 -8.70 -4.92 24.45
N ASP A 443 -8.38 -5.70 25.49
CA ASP A 443 -8.63 -5.30 26.88
C ASP A 443 -7.84 -4.06 27.27
N HIS A 444 -6.58 -3.98 26.85
CA HIS A 444 -5.73 -2.79 27.03
C HIS A 444 -6.34 -1.57 26.34
N TRP A 445 -6.78 -1.72 25.09
CA TRP A 445 -7.50 -0.66 24.37
C TRP A 445 -8.77 -0.24 25.12
N ARG A 446 -9.62 -1.20 25.54
CA ARG A 446 -10.86 -0.90 26.26
C ARG A 446 -10.61 -0.19 27.59
N ALA A 447 -9.53 -0.51 28.30
CA ALA A 447 -9.16 0.12 29.57
C ALA A 447 -8.87 1.64 29.45
N THR A 448 -8.57 2.13 28.23
CA THR A 448 -8.36 3.57 27.99
C THR A 448 -9.58 4.43 28.27
N VAL A 449 -10.79 3.86 28.41
CA VAL A 449 -12.02 4.60 28.76
C VAL A 449 -11.86 5.47 30.02
N GLY A 450 -11.03 5.05 30.98
CA GLY A 450 -10.72 5.83 32.18
C GLY A 450 -9.87 7.08 31.93
N ARG A 451 -9.27 7.20 30.75
CA ARG A 451 -8.32 8.27 30.36
C ARG A 451 -8.88 9.18 29.28
N THR A 452 -9.89 8.76 28.51
CA THR A 452 -10.42 9.54 27.38
C THR A 452 -11.32 10.69 27.81
N GLY A 453 -12.12 10.52 28.87
CA GLY A 453 -13.16 11.49 29.23
C GLY A 453 -14.33 11.56 28.22
N THR A 454 -14.34 10.72 27.19
CA THR A 454 -15.43 10.63 26.20
C THR A 454 -16.53 9.65 26.61
N GLY A 455 -16.31 8.90 27.70
CA GLY A 455 -17.15 7.76 28.10
C GLY A 455 -16.96 6.53 27.21
N ARG A 456 -16.03 6.58 26.25
CA ARG A 456 -15.63 5.49 25.36
C ARG A 456 -14.13 5.26 25.47
N PRO A 457 -13.60 4.09 25.07
CA PRO A 457 -12.17 3.93 24.83
C PRO A 457 -11.65 4.94 23.80
N VAL A 458 -10.33 4.99 23.62
CA VAL A 458 -9.69 5.71 22.51
C VAL A 458 -10.40 5.33 21.20
N ASP A 459 -10.70 6.31 20.37
CA ASP A 459 -11.40 6.12 19.10
C ASP A 459 -10.45 5.53 18.05
N ALA A 460 -9.21 6.03 17.98
CA ALA A 460 -8.16 5.47 17.13
C ALA A 460 -6.75 5.72 17.66
N ILE A 461 -5.82 4.84 17.27
CA ILE A 461 -4.38 4.99 17.54
C ILE A 461 -3.72 5.54 16.29
N ILE A 462 -2.88 6.57 16.44
CA ILE A 462 -2.07 7.15 15.39
C ILE A 462 -0.61 6.75 15.64
N ALA A 463 0.02 6.19 14.62
CA ALA A 463 1.39 5.68 14.67
C ALA A 463 2.09 5.83 13.31
N PRO A 464 3.41 5.71 13.22
CA PRO A 464 4.09 5.46 11.95
C PRO A 464 3.64 4.12 11.34
N ALA A 465 3.69 4.00 10.01
CA ALA A 465 3.58 2.69 9.34
C ALA A 465 4.91 1.92 9.37
N VAL A 466 6.02 2.66 9.38
CA VAL A 466 7.40 2.18 9.41
C VAL A 466 8.21 3.21 10.20
N ALA A 467 9.33 2.82 10.78
CA ALA A 467 10.16 3.67 11.65
C ALA A 467 10.97 4.74 10.91
N TYR A 468 10.84 4.83 9.59
CA TYR A 468 11.56 5.77 8.73
C TYR A 468 10.75 6.12 7.47
N THR A 469 11.17 7.15 6.75
CA THR A 469 10.68 7.47 5.39
C THR A 469 11.28 6.51 4.36
N ALA A 470 10.99 6.67 3.07
CA ALA A 470 11.63 5.85 2.03
C ALA A 470 13.16 5.82 2.19
N VAL A 471 13.77 4.64 2.14
CA VAL A 471 15.22 4.40 2.37
C VAL A 471 15.93 3.89 1.12
N PRO A 472 17.28 3.99 1.05
CA PRO A 472 18.04 3.30 0.03
C PRO A 472 17.69 1.81 -0.07
N HIS A 473 17.81 1.25 -1.27
CA HIS A 473 17.52 -0.16 -1.51
C HIS A 473 18.35 -1.10 -0.64
N GLY A 474 17.70 -2.13 -0.10
CA GLY A 474 18.30 -3.12 0.79
C GLY A 474 18.32 -2.72 2.27
N LEU A 475 17.79 -1.53 2.61
CA LEU A 475 17.77 -1.01 3.98
C LEU A 475 16.38 -1.01 4.61
N ASN A 476 15.33 -1.45 3.90
CA ASN A 476 14.00 -1.57 4.50
C ASN A 476 13.87 -2.89 5.29
N THR A 477 14.12 -2.84 6.60
CA THR A 477 14.06 -4.01 7.50
C THR A 477 12.87 -4.02 8.46
N ASP A 478 12.18 -2.90 8.65
CA ASP A 478 11.07 -2.75 9.59
C ASP A 478 9.70 -3.15 9.01
N SER A 479 9.02 -4.05 9.73
CA SER A 479 7.59 -4.35 9.61
C SER A 479 6.86 -4.33 10.96
N PHE A 480 7.50 -3.90 12.04
CA PHE A 480 7.00 -4.00 13.42
C PHE A 480 5.67 -3.28 13.61
N TYR A 481 5.58 -2.04 13.11
CA TYR A 481 4.36 -1.22 13.22
C TYR A 481 3.20 -1.80 12.39
N THR A 482 3.50 -2.36 11.21
CA THR A 482 2.46 -2.89 10.33
C THR A 482 1.98 -4.26 10.77
N THR A 483 2.90 -5.17 11.12
CA THR A 483 2.61 -6.55 11.53
C THR A 483 1.68 -6.62 12.73
N LEU A 484 1.72 -5.65 13.64
CA LEU A 484 0.75 -5.50 14.74
C LEU A 484 -0.70 -5.60 14.22
N CYS A 485 -1.03 -4.82 13.19
CA CYS A 485 -2.40 -4.75 12.68
C CYS A 485 -2.77 -5.98 11.85
N ASN A 486 -1.80 -6.65 11.23
CA ASN A 486 -2.01 -7.94 10.57
C ASN A 486 -2.34 -9.05 11.57
N ALA A 487 -1.55 -9.14 12.62
CA ALA A 487 -1.72 -10.15 13.66
C ALA A 487 -3.04 -9.96 14.41
N LEU A 488 -3.45 -8.71 14.65
CA LEU A 488 -4.67 -8.37 15.36
C LEU A 488 -5.91 -8.24 14.47
N ASP A 489 -5.71 -8.21 13.15
CA ASP A 489 -6.77 -7.99 12.15
C ASP A 489 -7.58 -6.71 12.44
N TYR A 490 -6.85 -5.59 12.49
CA TYR A 490 -7.41 -4.24 12.64
C TYR A 490 -7.48 -3.52 11.30
N ALA A 491 -8.54 -2.71 11.14
CA ALA A 491 -8.67 -1.80 10.00
C ALA A 491 -7.71 -0.62 10.20
N CYS A 492 -6.97 -0.26 9.14
CA CYS A 492 -5.96 0.79 9.21
C CYS A 492 -6.01 1.67 7.96
N SER A 493 -5.82 2.97 8.10
CA SER A 493 -5.61 3.88 6.98
C SER A 493 -4.26 4.57 7.08
N VAL A 494 -3.55 4.74 5.96
CA VAL A 494 -2.37 5.63 5.89
C VAL A 494 -2.79 6.96 5.31
N PHE A 495 -2.22 8.04 5.84
CA PHE A 495 -2.42 9.41 5.37
C PHE A 495 -1.10 10.21 5.41
N PRO A 496 -0.78 10.97 4.36
CA PRO A 496 0.37 11.89 4.34
C PRO A 496 0.20 13.05 5.33
N VAL A 497 1.30 13.52 5.93
CA VAL A 497 1.29 14.61 6.92
C VAL A 497 2.19 15.77 6.51
N THR A 498 3.42 15.46 6.11
CA THR A 498 4.47 16.44 5.78
C THR A 498 5.48 15.79 4.82
N VAL A 499 6.52 16.52 4.43
CA VAL A 499 7.75 15.98 3.85
C VAL A 499 8.91 16.10 4.84
N VAL A 500 9.99 15.37 4.60
CA VAL A 500 11.27 15.54 5.31
C VAL A 500 11.83 16.92 5.00
N ASP A 501 12.23 17.62 6.05
CA ASP A 501 12.82 18.94 6.00
C ASP A 501 14.13 18.94 6.82
N PRO A 502 15.30 18.98 6.14
CA PRO A 502 16.59 18.97 6.81
C PRO A 502 16.85 20.14 7.76
N GLU A 503 16.09 21.23 7.66
CA GLU A 503 16.26 22.39 8.56
C GLU A 503 15.63 22.18 9.94
N VAL A 504 14.68 21.26 10.07
CA VAL A 504 13.93 21.01 11.32
C VAL A 504 13.97 19.56 11.79
N ASP A 505 14.34 18.62 10.92
CA ASP A 505 14.46 17.20 11.23
C ASP A 505 15.88 16.84 11.70
N ASP A 506 16.35 17.52 12.75
CA ASP A 506 17.65 17.21 13.33
C ASP A 506 17.69 15.77 13.90
N PRO A 507 18.82 15.05 13.76
CA PRO A 507 19.02 13.78 14.43
C PRO A 507 18.76 13.90 15.94
N HIS A 508 17.86 13.08 16.46
CA HIS A 508 17.64 13.00 17.90
C HIS A 508 18.90 12.53 18.64
N PRO A 509 19.14 12.95 19.89
CA PRO A 509 20.23 12.40 20.70
C PRO A 509 20.11 10.88 20.85
N PRO A 510 21.25 10.15 20.97
CA PRO A 510 21.22 8.71 21.19
C PRO A 510 20.39 8.35 22.43
N HIS A 511 19.60 7.28 22.32
CA HIS A 511 18.81 6.73 23.41
C HIS A 511 19.33 5.37 23.85
N ARG A 512 18.78 4.87 24.97
CA ARG A 512 18.92 3.45 25.31
C ARG A 512 18.10 2.63 24.31
N PHE A 513 18.79 1.97 23.39
CA PHE A 513 18.15 1.14 22.38
C PHE A 513 17.42 -0.05 22.99
N TYR A 514 16.25 -0.40 22.43
CA TYR A 514 15.49 -1.57 22.84
C TYR A 514 16.18 -2.88 22.42
N ASN A 515 16.83 -2.87 21.26
CA ASN A 515 17.52 -4.00 20.63
C ASN A 515 18.47 -3.48 19.54
N HIS A 516 19.15 -4.38 18.82
CA HIS A 516 20.11 -4.01 17.78
C HIS A 516 19.46 -3.41 16.52
N GLU A 517 18.18 -3.70 16.26
CA GLU A 517 17.44 -3.13 15.13
C GLU A 517 17.02 -1.68 15.40
N ASP A 518 16.65 -1.36 16.65
CA ASP A 518 16.43 0.04 17.08
C ASP A 518 17.72 0.88 16.97
N GLU A 519 18.87 0.31 17.36
CA GLU A 519 20.18 0.95 17.18
C GLU A 519 20.52 1.15 15.69
N HIS A 520 20.23 0.15 14.86
CA HIS A 520 20.46 0.21 13.43
C HIS A 520 19.62 1.30 12.76
N ILE A 521 18.31 1.31 13.04
CA ILE A 521 17.37 2.30 12.52
C ILE A 521 17.83 3.69 12.95
N TYR A 522 18.20 3.89 14.22
CA TYR A 522 18.73 5.17 14.69
C TYR A 522 19.94 5.65 13.87
N LYS A 523 20.91 4.76 13.59
CA LYS A 523 22.13 5.07 12.83
C LYS A 523 21.89 5.29 11.34
N LEU A 524 20.78 4.77 10.80
CA LEU A 524 20.41 4.94 9.39
C LEU A 524 20.01 6.39 9.07
N TYR A 525 19.58 7.17 10.06
CA TYR A 525 19.06 8.52 9.82
C TYR A 525 20.16 9.53 9.46
N ASN A 526 20.01 10.16 8.30
CA ASN A 526 20.75 11.34 7.88
C ASN A 526 19.82 12.21 7.04
N SER A 527 19.41 13.36 7.57
CA SER A 527 18.43 14.26 6.93
C SER A 527 18.80 14.65 5.49
N ASP A 528 20.09 14.82 5.18
CA ASP A 528 20.58 15.16 3.84
C ASP A 528 20.28 14.09 2.78
N LEU A 529 20.03 12.84 3.19
CA LEU A 529 19.70 11.76 2.26
C LEU A 529 18.21 11.74 1.87
N PHE A 530 17.33 12.32 2.69
CA PHE A 530 15.88 12.20 2.53
C PHE A 530 15.13 13.49 2.13
N PRO A 531 15.75 14.59 1.66
CA PRO A 531 15.06 15.86 1.52
C PRO A 531 13.83 15.75 0.60
N GLY A 532 12.68 16.25 1.06
CA GLY A 532 11.43 16.24 0.29
C GLY A 532 10.76 14.86 0.18
N CYS A 533 11.28 13.81 0.81
CA CYS A 533 10.59 12.52 0.86
C CYS A 533 9.27 12.65 1.66
N PRO A 534 8.18 11.99 1.23
CA PRO A 534 6.93 12.01 1.98
C PRO A 534 7.07 11.42 3.38
N VAL A 535 6.36 12.03 4.33
CA VAL A 535 6.20 11.55 5.71
C VAL A 535 4.71 11.33 5.95
N ALA A 536 4.34 10.08 6.21
CA ALA A 536 2.98 9.66 6.43
C ALA A 536 2.84 8.92 7.76
N LEU A 537 1.64 8.90 8.30
CA LEU A 537 1.26 8.14 9.49
C LEU A 537 0.13 7.17 9.13
N GLN A 538 -0.11 6.19 10.00
CA GLN A 538 -1.29 5.35 9.97
C GLN A 538 -2.24 5.66 11.13
N LEU A 539 -3.54 5.59 10.85
CA LEU A 539 -4.63 5.55 11.80
C LEU A 539 -5.10 4.11 11.92
N ILE A 540 -5.08 3.56 13.13
CA ILE A 540 -5.49 2.20 13.47
C ILE A 540 -6.81 2.29 14.21
N GLY A 541 -7.85 1.64 13.68
CA GLY A 541 -9.17 1.50 14.30
C GLY A 541 -9.47 0.06 14.73
N GLY A 542 -10.71 -0.17 15.15
CA GLY A 542 -11.17 -1.49 15.56
C GLY A 542 -11.29 -2.51 14.43
N THR A 543 -11.53 -3.76 14.80
CA THR A 543 -11.87 -4.81 13.84
C THR A 543 -13.24 -4.53 13.20
N GLN A 544 -13.32 -4.60 11.87
CA GLN A 544 -14.51 -4.31 11.05
C GLN A 544 -15.03 -2.87 11.20
N GLU A 545 -14.14 -1.92 11.48
CA GLU A 545 -14.46 -0.48 11.58
C GLU A 545 -13.94 0.32 10.37
N GLU A 546 -13.93 -0.27 9.16
CA GLU A 546 -13.32 0.39 7.98
C GLU A 546 -13.96 1.74 7.66
N GLU A 547 -15.28 1.86 7.77
CA GLU A 547 -16.00 3.09 7.51
C GLU A 547 -15.67 4.16 8.56
N ALA A 548 -15.61 3.78 9.84
CA ALA A 548 -15.19 4.70 10.90
C ALA A 548 -13.71 5.08 10.77
N VAL A 549 -12.83 4.16 10.36
CA VAL A 549 -11.41 4.46 10.09
C VAL A 549 -11.27 5.50 8.98
N ILE A 550 -12.03 5.37 7.89
CA ILE A 550 -12.06 6.40 6.83
C ILE A 550 -12.56 7.72 7.40
N GLY A 551 -13.70 7.73 8.11
CA GLY A 551 -14.27 8.95 8.70
C GLY A 551 -13.36 9.64 9.73
N MET A 552 -12.67 8.88 10.58
CA MET A 552 -11.69 9.42 11.52
C MET A 552 -10.43 9.95 10.81
N THR A 553 -10.02 9.32 9.70
CA THR A 553 -8.91 9.82 8.88
C THR A 553 -9.27 11.16 8.24
N GLU A 554 -10.51 11.35 7.78
CA GLU A 554 -10.99 12.66 7.30
C GLU A 554 -10.89 13.72 8.39
N VAL A 555 -11.30 13.41 9.63
CA VAL A 555 -11.15 14.33 10.77
C VAL A 555 -9.68 14.72 11.00
N VAL A 556 -8.75 13.77 10.93
CA VAL A 556 -7.32 14.04 11.09
C VAL A 556 -6.78 14.92 9.96
N VAL A 557 -7.10 14.60 8.71
CA VAL A 557 -6.64 15.36 7.54
C VAL A 557 -7.19 16.79 7.54
N ASP A 558 -8.47 16.96 7.89
CA ASP A 558 -9.10 18.28 8.03
C ASP A 558 -8.44 19.12 9.14
N ALA A 559 -8.08 18.49 10.26
CA ALA A 559 -7.37 19.17 11.34
C ALA A 559 -5.98 19.63 10.90
N LEU A 560 -5.21 18.75 10.23
CA LEU A 560 -3.89 19.06 9.69
C LEU A 560 -3.94 20.20 8.66
N GLY A 561 -4.92 20.17 7.76
CA GLY A 561 -5.12 21.21 6.75
C GLY A 561 -5.35 22.60 7.37
N LYS A 562 -6.17 22.67 8.44
CA LYS A 562 -6.42 23.92 9.17
C LYS A 562 -5.17 24.44 9.89
N LEU A 563 -4.34 23.55 10.44
CA LEU A 563 -3.09 23.96 11.10
C LEU A 563 -2.12 24.58 10.09
N ASN A 564 -1.95 23.96 8.92
CA ASN A 564 -1.05 24.43 7.87
C ASN A 564 -1.47 25.79 7.28
N THR A 565 -2.77 26.12 7.24
CA THR A 565 -3.23 27.46 6.83
C THR A 565 -2.89 28.59 7.80
N ASN A 566 -2.46 28.27 9.03
CA ASN A 566 -2.11 29.24 10.07
C ASN A 566 -0.60 29.41 10.30
N SER A 567 0.24 28.71 9.54
CA SER A 567 1.70 28.91 9.49
C SER A 567 2.05 29.69 8.21
N PRO A 568 2.94 30.70 8.26
CA PRO A 568 3.35 31.40 7.04
C PRO A 568 4.00 30.43 6.05
N PRO A 569 3.82 30.64 4.74
CA PRO A 569 4.36 29.78 3.69
C PRO A 569 5.89 29.72 3.68
#